data_AF-A0AAD8J5F3-F1
#
_entry.id   AF-A0AAD8J5F3-F1
#
_cell.length_a   1.000
_cell.length_b   1.000
_cell.length_c   1.000
_cell.angle_alpha   90.00
_cell.angle_beta   90.00
_cell.angle_gamma   90.00
#
_symmetry.space_group_name_H-M   'P 1'
#
loop_
_entity.id
_entity.type
_entity.pdbx_description
1 polymer ?
#
loop_
_entity_poly.entity_id
_entity_poly.type
_entity_poly.pdbx_seq_one_letter_code
_entity_poly.pdbx_strand_id
1 'polypeptide(L)'
;MSHTLILKSDSTEIDDSVRYSFHHGCCTVRVIPLPRIEGRFSFLAAHSRYPNLNMTITVVLVEKAPEIVYDSRQPQLTDEDIFFLENSSDLKNPKVEIDNRSIVLVKSPDSTKDIGNIVGNLFNKQKELKDKVLEYATYIGEHENKHETLRTQRLEFEKALSKMQASLDAISSVESSFSPEKERIVEEIELMGHTAASVALASECGISLDGRYSVLCLEDTRPYDGDYNRGDPQRMLLLPNPTLPNGNSPPGFIGYAVNMIYLDANHLYTRTSGGSRS
;
A
#
# COMPACT_ATOMS: atom_id res chain seq x y z
N MET A 1 -7.64 -17.09 -25.09
CA MET A 1 -6.70 -16.24 -25.86
C MET A 1 -6.09 -15.24 -24.87
N SER A 2 -4.89 -15.51 -24.33
CA SER A 2 -4.30 -14.71 -23.24
C SER A 2 -3.78 -13.36 -23.75
N HIS A 3 -3.93 -12.34 -22.91
CA HIS A 3 -3.45 -10.99 -23.11
C HIS A 3 -2.22 -10.77 -22.23
N THR A 4 -1.22 -10.06 -22.73
CA THR A 4 0.05 -9.86 -22.01
C THR A 4 0.53 -8.42 -22.15
N LEU A 5 1.17 -7.92 -21.10
CA LEU A 5 1.94 -6.68 -21.15
C LEU A 5 3.33 -7.01 -21.67
N ILE A 6 3.83 -6.19 -22.59
CA ILE A 6 5.19 -6.26 -23.13
C ILE A 6 5.91 -4.99 -22.68
N LEU A 7 7.08 -5.15 -22.06
CA LEU A 7 7.97 -4.04 -21.77
C LEU A 7 9.08 -4.03 -22.82
N LYS A 8 9.27 -2.87 -23.48
CA LYS A 8 10.36 -2.66 -24.43
C LYS A 8 11.28 -1.57 -23.92
N SER A 9 12.58 -1.76 -24.09
CA SER A 9 13.59 -0.75 -23.79
C SER A 9 14.35 -0.40 -25.07
N ASP A 10 14.72 0.87 -25.23
CA ASP A 10 15.66 1.27 -26.29
C ASP A 10 17.11 0.85 -25.95
N SER A 11 17.36 0.40 -24.71
CA SER A 11 18.63 -0.20 -24.26
C SER A 11 18.57 -1.74 -24.27
N THR A 12 19.69 -2.40 -24.56
CA THR A 12 19.81 -3.86 -24.74
C THR A 12 19.60 -4.71 -23.47
N GLU A 13 19.11 -4.13 -22.38
CA GLU A 13 19.06 -4.79 -21.07
C GLU A 13 17.71 -5.41 -20.72
N ILE A 14 16.63 -4.99 -21.39
CA ILE A 14 15.34 -5.66 -21.28
C ILE A 14 15.11 -6.41 -22.60
N ASP A 15 15.06 -7.73 -22.49
CA ASP A 15 14.67 -8.57 -23.60
C ASP A 15 13.19 -8.34 -23.92
N ASP A 16 12.92 -7.80 -25.11
CA ASP A 16 11.57 -7.60 -25.68
C ASP A 16 10.75 -8.91 -25.72
N SER A 17 11.37 -10.07 -25.45
CA SER A 17 10.71 -11.36 -25.31
C SER A 17 9.92 -11.52 -24.00
N VAL A 18 10.19 -10.72 -22.96
CA VAL A 18 9.54 -10.86 -21.65
C VAL A 18 8.10 -10.37 -21.70
N ARG A 19 7.17 -11.26 -21.33
CA ARG A 19 5.72 -11.00 -21.35
C ARG A 19 5.13 -11.25 -19.97
N TYR A 20 4.31 -10.31 -19.52
CA TYR A 20 3.61 -10.40 -18.24
C TYR A 20 2.13 -10.70 -18.48
N SER A 21 1.59 -11.71 -17.81
CA SER A 21 0.17 -12.06 -17.94
C SER A 21 -0.73 -11.05 -17.24
N PHE A 22 -1.88 -10.78 -17.84
CA PHE A 22 -2.98 -10.12 -17.15
C PHE A 22 -3.83 -11.17 -16.41
N HIS A 23 -4.11 -10.91 -15.14
CA HIS A 23 -5.06 -11.66 -14.33
C HIS A 23 -6.17 -10.70 -13.88
N HIS A 24 -7.42 -11.02 -14.18
CA HIS A 24 -8.59 -10.17 -13.87
C HIS A 24 -8.45 -8.71 -14.33
N GLY A 25 -7.90 -8.48 -15.53
CA GLY A 25 -7.70 -7.14 -16.07
C GLY A 25 -6.52 -6.36 -15.47
N CYS A 26 -5.80 -6.92 -14.51
CA CYS A 26 -4.63 -6.31 -13.88
C CYS A 26 -3.33 -7.06 -14.22
N CYS A 27 -2.22 -6.34 -14.33
CA CYS A 27 -0.89 -6.91 -14.52
C CYS A 27 0.10 -6.25 -13.55
N THR A 28 0.66 -7.05 -12.63
CA THR A 28 1.62 -6.57 -11.63
C THR A 28 3.03 -7.00 -12.00
N VAL A 29 3.89 -6.04 -12.31
CA VAL A 29 5.33 -6.28 -12.54
C VAL A 29 6.07 -6.01 -11.22
N ARG A 30 6.53 -7.07 -10.56
CA ARG A 30 7.14 -6.96 -9.21
C ARG A 30 8.55 -6.37 -9.23
N VAL A 31 9.33 -6.68 -10.26
CA VAL A 31 10.72 -6.24 -10.39
C VAL A 31 11.00 -5.99 -11.86
N ILE A 32 11.61 -4.84 -12.15
CA ILE A 32 12.19 -4.51 -13.46
C ILE A 32 13.67 -4.26 -13.20
N PRO A 33 14.58 -5.04 -13.81
CA PRO A 33 16.01 -4.75 -13.71
C PRO A 33 16.30 -3.40 -14.37
N LEU A 34 17.02 -2.53 -13.68
CA LEU A 34 17.48 -1.26 -14.22
C LEU A 34 18.98 -1.33 -14.52
N PRO A 35 19.46 -0.62 -15.55
CA PRO A 35 20.88 -0.50 -15.83
C PRO A 35 21.66 0.04 -14.64
N ARG A 36 22.88 -0.44 -14.46
CA ARG A 36 23.80 0.00 -13.39
C ARG A 36 24.53 1.29 -13.73
N ILE A 37 24.18 1.92 -14.84
CA ILE A 37 24.79 3.15 -15.34
C ILE A 37 23.84 4.29 -14.99
N GLU A 38 24.39 5.41 -14.54
CA GLU A 38 23.60 6.61 -14.30
C GLU A 38 22.95 7.12 -15.59
N GLY A 39 21.76 7.68 -15.44
CA GLY A 39 21.05 8.28 -16.54
C GLY A 39 19.55 8.11 -16.48
N ARG A 40 18.92 8.54 -17.57
CA ARG A 40 17.48 8.44 -17.76
C ARG A 40 17.17 7.24 -18.63
N PHE A 41 16.40 6.31 -18.09
CA PHE A 41 15.95 5.12 -18.79
C PHE A 41 14.46 5.22 -19.04
N SER A 42 14.03 4.81 -20.23
CA SER A 42 12.61 4.80 -20.59
C SER A 42 12.22 3.42 -21.09
N PHE A 43 11.10 2.94 -20.60
CA PHE A 43 10.51 1.68 -20.98
C PHE A 43 9.14 1.93 -21.58
N LEU A 44 8.86 1.32 -22.72
CA LEU A 44 7.55 1.33 -23.33
C LEU A 44 6.78 0.09 -22.85
N ALA A 45 5.75 0.30 -22.06
CA ALA A 45 4.79 -0.72 -21.68
C ALA A 45 3.65 -0.74 -22.70
N ALA A 46 3.46 -1.85 -23.41
CA ALA A 46 2.44 -1.96 -24.44
C ALA A 46 1.63 -3.26 -24.31
N HIS A 47 0.34 -3.19 -24.61
CA HIS A 47 -0.53 -4.36 -24.64
C HIS A 47 -0.31 -5.19 -25.91
N SER A 48 -0.12 -6.50 -25.80
CA SER A 48 0.32 -7.37 -26.91
C SER A 48 -0.61 -7.40 -28.14
N ARG A 49 -1.91 -7.14 -27.97
CA ARG A 49 -2.88 -7.08 -29.08
C ARG A 49 -3.30 -5.67 -29.50
N TYR A 50 -3.00 -4.69 -28.66
CA TYR A 50 -3.44 -3.31 -28.86
C TYR A 50 -2.23 -2.41 -28.63
N PRO A 51 -1.27 -2.37 -29.57
CA PRO A 51 0.00 -1.65 -29.37
C PRO A 51 -0.19 -0.14 -29.18
N ASN A 52 -1.34 0.39 -29.61
CA ASN A 52 -1.73 1.78 -29.41
C ASN A 52 -2.09 2.09 -27.94
N LEU A 53 -2.44 1.06 -27.16
CA LEU A 53 -2.60 1.16 -25.72
C LEU A 53 -1.23 0.92 -25.08
N ASN A 54 -0.44 1.99 -24.99
CA ASN A 54 0.89 1.97 -24.43
C ASN A 54 1.13 3.14 -23.48
N MET A 55 2.14 2.98 -22.63
CA MET A 55 2.60 3.99 -21.68
C MET A 55 4.12 3.96 -21.62
N THR A 56 4.75 5.12 -21.62
CA THR A 56 6.19 5.24 -21.42
C THR A 56 6.47 5.49 -19.94
N ILE A 57 7.29 4.63 -19.34
CA ILE A 57 7.73 4.71 -17.96
C ILE A 57 9.17 5.22 -17.98
N THR A 58 9.42 6.41 -17.44
CA THR A 58 10.78 6.95 -17.30
C THR A 58 11.26 6.78 -15.87
N VAL A 59 12.47 6.24 -15.71
CA VAL A 59 13.20 6.18 -14.45
C VAL A 59 14.50 6.97 -14.57
N VAL A 60 14.79 7.82 -13.59
CA VAL A 60 16.07 8.55 -13.51
C VAL A 60 16.90 7.89 -12.42
N LEU A 61 18.03 7.30 -12.83
CA LEU A 61 19.02 6.79 -11.91
C LEU A 61 20.09 7.88 -11.72
N VAL A 62 20.07 8.49 -10.53
CA VAL A 62 21.08 9.43 -10.05
C VAL A 62 21.95 8.71 -9.01
N GLU A 63 23.25 9.00 -9.03
CA GLU A 63 24.18 8.53 -8.00
C GLU A 63 23.59 8.76 -6.61
N LYS A 64 23.51 7.71 -5.80
CA LYS A 64 23.11 7.83 -4.40
C LYS A 64 24.38 8.03 -3.57
N ALA A 65 24.43 9.17 -2.88
CA ALA A 65 25.21 9.58 -1.69
C ALA A 65 26.47 8.78 -1.31
N PRO A 66 27.57 9.47 -0.90
CA PRO A 66 28.92 8.90 -0.81
C PRO A 66 28.93 7.51 -0.17
N GLU A 67 29.58 6.57 -0.85
CA GLU A 67 29.86 5.24 -0.33
C GLU A 67 30.42 5.36 1.09
N ILE A 68 29.65 4.88 2.06
CA ILE A 68 30.27 4.36 3.27
C ILE A 68 31.04 3.13 2.80
N VAL A 69 32.35 3.29 2.67
CA VAL A 69 33.29 2.21 2.43
C VAL A 69 33.10 1.18 3.56
N TYR A 70 32.33 0.13 3.28
CA TYR A 70 32.44 -1.10 4.03
C TYR A 70 33.76 -1.75 3.61
N ASP A 71 34.74 -1.73 4.50
CA ASP A 71 35.93 -2.59 4.35
C ASP A 71 35.47 -4.04 4.45
N SER A 72 35.36 -4.68 3.30
CA SER A 72 35.05 -6.09 3.11
C SER A 72 36.18 -6.97 3.66
N ARG A 73 36.30 -7.04 4.98
CA ARG A 73 36.89 -8.19 5.65
C ARG A 73 35.76 -8.93 6.34
N GLN A 74 35.14 -9.84 5.59
CA GLN A 74 34.38 -10.92 6.21
C GLN A 74 35.30 -11.61 7.24
N PRO A 75 34.90 -11.74 8.51
CA PRO A 75 35.37 -12.87 9.29
C PRO A 75 34.74 -14.10 8.63
N GLN A 76 35.53 -14.86 7.88
CA GLN A 76 35.17 -16.22 7.52
C GLN A 76 35.04 -16.97 8.84
N LEU A 77 33.81 -17.18 9.31
CA LEU A 77 33.53 -18.02 10.45
C LEU A 77 33.78 -19.45 9.99
N THR A 78 34.91 -20.04 10.40
CA THR A 78 35.19 -21.46 10.17
C THR A 78 34.50 -22.29 11.24
N ASP A 79 34.17 -23.54 10.93
CA ASP A 79 33.47 -24.50 11.81
C ASP A 79 34.06 -24.64 13.24
N GLU A 80 35.29 -24.18 13.48
CA GLU A 80 35.89 -24.13 14.82
C GLU A 80 35.32 -23.03 15.74
N ASP A 81 34.69 -21.97 15.19
CA ASP A 81 34.09 -20.88 15.98
C ASP A 81 32.69 -21.23 16.51
N ILE A 82 32.07 -22.28 15.98
CA ILE A 82 30.75 -22.77 16.43
C ILE A 82 30.85 -23.52 17.76
N PHE A 83 32.05 -23.99 18.15
CA PHE A 83 32.26 -24.78 19.36
C PHE A 83 32.23 -23.99 20.68
N PHE A 84 32.22 -22.65 20.64
CA PHE A 84 32.24 -21.82 21.85
C PHE A 84 30.87 -21.30 22.30
N LEU A 85 29.84 -21.41 21.48
CA LEU A 85 28.49 -20.91 21.79
C LEU A 85 27.60 -21.95 22.51
N GLU A 86 27.98 -23.23 22.53
CA GLU A 86 27.13 -24.31 23.02
C GLU A 86 27.43 -24.78 24.46
N ASN A 87 28.20 -24.02 25.25
CA ASN A 87 28.51 -24.36 26.66
C ASN A 87 28.20 -23.24 27.65
N SER A 88 27.10 -22.51 27.46
CA SER A 88 26.61 -21.59 28.51
C SER A 88 25.15 -21.86 28.88
N SER A 89 24.90 -23.09 29.31
CA SER A 89 23.81 -23.40 30.21
C SER A 89 24.43 -23.93 31.51
N ASP A 90 24.07 -23.27 32.61
CA ASP A 90 24.35 -23.61 34.01
C ASP A 90 25.77 -23.35 34.54
N LEU A 91 25.99 -22.17 35.13
CA LEU A 91 26.40 -22.09 36.53
C LEU A 91 26.23 -20.68 37.14
N LYS A 92 25.75 -20.69 38.39
CA LYS A 92 25.54 -19.59 39.33
C LYS A 92 26.69 -18.56 39.33
N ASN A 93 26.34 -17.28 39.55
CA ASN A 93 27.23 -16.14 39.83
C ASN A 93 28.59 -16.55 40.42
N PRO A 94 29.70 -16.07 39.84
CA PRO A 94 30.64 -15.33 40.68
C PRO A 94 31.33 -14.14 39.99
N LYS A 95 31.69 -13.16 40.83
CA LYS A 95 32.76 -12.16 40.71
C LYS A 95 33.30 -11.86 39.31
N VAL A 96 32.99 -10.65 38.86
CA VAL A 96 33.69 -9.96 37.76
C VAL A 96 35.14 -9.72 38.16
N GLU A 97 36.04 -10.54 37.63
CA GLU A 97 37.47 -10.22 37.52
C GLU A 97 37.72 -9.84 36.05
N ILE A 98 37.87 -8.55 35.80
CA ILE A 98 38.16 -8.01 34.47
C ILE A 98 39.63 -8.27 34.21
N ASP A 99 39.94 -9.32 33.44
CA ASP A 99 41.31 -9.53 32.96
C ASP A 99 41.63 -8.49 31.88
N ASN A 100 42.49 -7.55 32.24
CA ASN A 100 43.02 -6.52 31.36
C ASN A 100 43.95 -7.20 30.34
N ARG A 101 43.41 -7.64 29.21
CA ARG A 101 44.22 -8.13 28.09
C ARG A 101 45.00 -6.97 27.47
N SER A 102 46.14 -6.69 28.08
CA SER A 102 47.15 -5.73 27.65
C SER A 102 47.72 -6.18 26.31
N ILE A 103 47.48 -5.39 25.26
CA ILE A 103 48.17 -5.54 23.98
C ILE A 103 49.56 -4.93 24.15
N VAL A 104 50.57 -5.78 24.33
CA VAL A 104 51.97 -5.37 24.41
C VAL A 104 52.42 -4.91 23.02
N LEU A 105 52.46 -3.60 22.79
CA LEU A 105 53.11 -3.01 21.62
C LEU A 105 54.63 -2.95 21.87
N VAL A 106 55.40 -3.62 21.01
CA VAL A 106 56.87 -3.54 20.94
C VAL A 106 57.27 -2.09 20.65
N LYS A 107 58.01 -1.46 21.57
CA LYS A 107 58.48 -0.06 21.46
C LYS A 107 59.58 0.06 20.40
N SER A 108 59.36 0.91 19.40
CA SER A 108 60.43 1.61 18.69
C SER A 108 60.48 3.06 19.20
N PRO A 109 61.66 3.62 19.53
CA PRO A 109 61.76 4.87 20.27
C PRO A 109 61.88 6.04 19.31
N ASP A 110 60.78 6.52 18.73
CA ASP A 110 60.64 7.90 18.23
C ASP A 110 59.15 8.14 17.88
N SER A 111 58.53 9.20 18.42
CA SER A 111 57.09 9.61 18.33
C SER A 111 56.10 9.11 19.40
N THR A 112 56.48 9.17 20.68
CA THR A 112 55.55 8.85 21.80
C THR A 112 54.36 9.80 21.97
N LYS A 113 54.36 10.98 21.31
CA LYS A 113 53.25 11.95 21.37
C LYS A 113 52.08 11.61 20.42
N ASP A 114 52.34 10.91 19.32
CA ASP A 114 51.29 10.54 18.35
C ASP A 114 50.48 9.31 18.79
N ILE A 115 51.12 8.36 19.46
CA ILE A 115 50.46 7.11 19.89
C ILE A 115 49.36 7.39 20.93
N GLY A 116 49.59 8.33 21.86
CA GLY A 116 48.60 8.71 22.86
C GLY A 116 47.33 9.34 22.26
N ASN A 117 47.50 10.17 21.22
CA ASN A 117 46.39 10.79 20.51
C ASN A 117 45.59 9.77 19.68
N ILE A 118 46.27 8.80 19.05
CA ILE A 118 45.63 7.73 18.28
C ILE A 118 44.78 6.83 19.20
N VAL A 119 45.35 6.42 20.34
CA VAL A 119 44.65 5.60 21.32
C VAL A 119 43.44 6.35 21.89
N GLY A 120 43.59 7.63 22.24
CA GLY A 120 42.48 8.47 22.71
C GLY A 120 41.36 8.60 21.68
N ASN A 121 41.69 8.83 20.40
CA ASN A 121 40.71 8.90 19.32
C ASN A 121 39.97 7.56 19.10
N LEU A 122 40.67 6.43 19.22
CA LEU A 122 40.06 5.10 19.09
C LEU A 122 39.06 4.83 20.22
N PHE A 123 39.42 5.16 21.47
CA PHE A 123 38.52 5.03 22.62
C PHE A 123 37.28 5.91 22.48
N ASN A 124 37.43 7.14 22.00
CA ASN A 124 36.31 8.04 21.77
C ASN A 124 35.35 7.51 20.69
N LYS A 125 35.88 7.02 19.56
CA LYS A 125 35.07 6.41 18.49
C LYS A 125 34.37 5.13 18.96
N GLN A 126 35.05 4.29 19.75
CA GLN A 126 34.46 3.09 20.32
C GLN A 126 33.31 3.42 21.28
N LYS A 127 33.47 4.47 22.09
CA LYS A 127 32.42 4.95 22.98
C LYS A 127 31.21 5.47 22.20
N GLU A 128 31.44 6.33 21.20
CA GLU A 128 30.38 6.85 20.33
C GLU A 128 29.61 5.73 19.62
N LEU A 129 30.33 4.71 19.13
CA LEU A 129 29.69 3.55 18.49
C LEU A 129 28.84 2.75 19.48
N LYS A 130 29.33 2.51 20.69
CA LYS A 130 28.55 1.83 21.75
C LYS A 130 27.28 2.60 22.10
N ASP A 131 27.38 3.93 22.21
CA ASP A 131 26.24 4.79 22.53
C ASP A 131 25.19 4.73 21.40
N LYS A 132 25.62 4.78 20.12
CA LYS A 132 24.73 4.61 18.96
C LYS A 132 24.08 3.22 18.89
N VAL A 133 24.82 2.16 19.20
CA VAL A 133 24.25 0.80 19.24
C VAL A 133 23.17 0.70 20.31
N LEU A 134 23.39 1.30 21.48
CA LEU A 134 22.40 1.34 22.54
C LEU A 134 21.16 2.14 22.13
N GLU A 135 21.34 3.28 21.49
CA GLU A 135 20.25 4.11 20.94
C GLU A 135 19.38 3.31 19.95
N TYR A 136 20.00 2.62 18.99
CA TYR A 136 19.26 1.78 18.05
C TYR A 136 18.55 0.61 18.72
N ALA A 137 19.16 -0.01 19.74
CA ALA A 137 18.51 -1.08 20.48
C ALA A 137 17.23 -0.57 21.19
N THR A 138 17.28 0.62 21.78
CA THR A 138 16.09 1.27 22.35
C THR A 138 15.03 1.56 21.28
N TYR A 139 15.43 2.15 20.14
CA TYR A 139 14.52 2.45 19.04
C TYR A 139 13.83 1.20 18.47
N ILE A 140 14.56 0.11 18.30
CA ILE A 140 14.00 -1.18 17.86
C ILE A 140 12.98 -1.69 18.88
N GLY A 141 13.33 -1.70 20.17
CA GLY A 141 12.42 -2.15 21.23
C GLY A 141 11.13 -1.34 21.28
N GLU A 142 11.20 -0.02 21.11
CA GLU A 142 10.01 0.83 21.01
C GLU A 142 9.13 0.48 19.82
N HIS A 143 9.73 0.24 18.66
CA HIS A 143 9.01 -0.15 17.45
C HIS A 143 8.39 -1.55 17.52
N GLU A 144 9.08 -2.51 18.12
CA GLU A 144 8.55 -3.85 18.37
C GLU A 144 7.33 -3.78 19.30
N ASN A 145 7.42 -3.01 20.39
CA ASN A 145 6.29 -2.77 21.30
C ASN A 145 5.09 -2.12 20.60
N LYS A 146 5.35 -1.12 19.74
CA LYS A 146 4.31 -0.46 18.94
C LYS A 146 3.66 -1.43 17.96
N HIS A 147 4.46 -2.27 17.31
CA HIS A 147 3.97 -3.28 16.38
C HIS A 147 3.09 -4.31 17.09
N GLU A 148 3.49 -4.77 18.28
CA GLU A 148 2.69 -5.71 19.08
C GLU A 148 1.37 -5.10 19.56
N THR A 149 1.39 -3.82 19.96
CA THR A 149 0.18 -3.09 20.33
C THR A 149 -0.80 -2.99 19.17
N LEU A 150 -0.32 -2.60 17.97
CA LEU A 150 -1.14 -2.50 16.77
C LEU A 150 -1.69 -3.86 16.33
N ARG A 151 -0.89 -4.92 16.48
CA ARG A 151 -1.31 -6.29 16.18
C ARG A 151 -2.47 -6.72 17.09
N THR A 152 -2.36 -6.42 18.38
CA THR A 152 -3.41 -6.72 19.35
C THR A 152 -4.70 -5.99 19.00
N GLN A 153 -4.63 -4.69 18.71
CA GLN A 153 -5.79 -3.90 18.28
C GLN A 153 -6.44 -4.45 17.00
N ARG A 154 -5.63 -4.84 16.00
CA ARG A 154 -6.13 -5.44 14.77
C ARG A 154 -6.92 -6.72 15.05
N LEU A 155 -6.41 -7.59 15.92
CA LEU A 155 -7.07 -8.84 16.31
C LEU A 155 -8.39 -8.59 17.06
N GLU A 156 -8.44 -7.56 17.91
CA GLU A 156 -9.68 -7.14 18.58
C GLU A 156 -10.74 -6.66 17.57
N PHE A 157 -10.35 -5.85 16.58
CA PHE A 157 -11.25 -5.42 15.51
C PHE A 157 -11.73 -6.58 14.64
N GLU A 158 -10.84 -7.48 14.23
CA GLU A 158 -11.19 -8.68 13.47
C GLU A 158 -12.22 -9.53 14.22
N LYS A 159 -12.01 -9.75 15.51
CA LYS A 159 -12.95 -10.50 16.35
C LYS A 159 -14.31 -9.79 16.46
N ALA A 160 -14.32 -8.47 16.60
CA ALA A 160 -15.56 -7.69 16.62
C ALA A 160 -16.31 -7.78 15.29
N LEU A 161 -15.60 -7.70 14.16
CA LEU A 161 -16.17 -7.87 12.83
C LEU A 161 -16.78 -9.27 12.65
N SER A 162 -16.07 -10.34 13.05
CA SER A 162 -16.61 -11.70 12.99
C SER A 162 -17.88 -11.88 13.82
N LYS A 163 -17.94 -11.25 15.01
CA LYS A 163 -19.14 -11.27 15.85
C LYS A 163 -20.32 -10.54 15.20
N MET A 164 -20.08 -9.38 14.61
CA MET A 164 -21.11 -8.62 13.89
C MET A 164 -21.60 -9.39 12.67
N GLN A 165 -20.70 -10.00 11.89
CA GLN A 165 -21.06 -10.83 10.74
C GLN A 165 -21.94 -12.02 11.15
N ALA A 166 -21.55 -12.76 12.19
CA ALA A 166 -22.35 -13.89 12.66
C ALA A 166 -23.75 -13.46 13.13
N SER A 167 -23.88 -12.25 13.70
CA SER A 167 -25.18 -11.68 14.07
C SER A 167 -26.00 -11.29 12.85
N LEU A 168 -25.35 -10.76 11.80
CA LEU A 168 -25.98 -10.43 10.53
C LEU A 168 -26.49 -11.68 9.79
N ASP A 169 -25.67 -12.72 9.72
CA ASP A 169 -26.04 -14.00 9.07
C ASP A 169 -27.25 -14.64 9.75
N ALA A 170 -27.35 -14.52 11.09
CA ALA A 170 -28.51 -15.00 11.85
C ALA A 170 -29.80 -14.24 11.52
N ILE A 171 -29.71 -12.96 11.11
CA ILE A 171 -30.85 -12.12 10.72
C ILE A 171 -31.20 -12.33 9.24
N SER A 172 -30.18 -12.47 8.37
CA SER A 172 -30.35 -12.65 6.92
C SER A 172 -31.09 -13.94 6.54
N SER A 173 -31.16 -14.93 7.42
CA SER A 173 -32.02 -16.12 7.26
C SER A 173 -33.52 -15.79 7.15
N VAL A 174 -33.95 -14.56 7.46
CA VAL A 174 -35.35 -14.14 7.47
C VAL A 174 -35.67 -13.12 6.37
N GLU A 175 -34.69 -12.39 5.84
CA GLU A 175 -34.88 -11.34 4.83
C GLU A 175 -34.25 -11.69 3.47
N SER A 176 -34.61 -12.83 2.88
CA SER A 176 -34.58 -12.97 1.42
C SER A 176 -35.90 -12.49 0.84
N SER A 177 -36.16 -11.19 0.94
CA SER A 177 -37.23 -10.56 0.15
C SER A 177 -36.58 -9.61 -0.84
N PHE A 178 -36.32 -10.15 -2.04
CA PHE A 178 -36.33 -9.32 -3.23
C PHE A 178 -37.64 -8.52 -3.20
N SER A 179 -37.53 -7.19 -3.12
CA SER A 179 -38.70 -6.32 -3.25
C SER A 179 -39.30 -6.53 -4.64
N PRO A 180 -40.65 -6.64 -4.79
CA PRO A 180 -41.32 -6.76 -6.08
C PRO A 180 -40.95 -5.65 -7.08
N GLU A 181 -40.59 -4.47 -6.57
CA GLU A 181 -40.16 -3.34 -7.39
C GLU A 181 -38.77 -3.55 -8.01
N LYS A 182 -37.86 -4.17 -7.26
CA LYS A 182 -36.51 -4.52 -7.74
C LYS A 182 -36.57 -5.59 -8.83
N GLU A 183 -37.45 -6.58 -8.67
CA GLU A 183 -37.68 -7.63 -9.67
C GLU A 183 -38.22 -7.05 -10.98
N ARG A 184 -39.22 -6.16 -10.91
CA ARG A 184 -39.75 -5.48 -12.10
C ARG A 184 -38.72 -4.63 -12.84
N ILE A 185 -37.84 -3.93 -12.11
CA ILE A 185 -36.76 -3.14 -12.72
C ILE A 185 -35.74 -4.06 -13.41
N VAL A 186 -35.43 -5.22 -12.82
CA VAL A 186 -34.54 -6.22 -13.44
C VAL A 186 -35.15 -6.74 -14.74
N GLU A 187 -36.43 -7.13 -14.73
CA GLU A 187 -37.15 -7.58 -15.93
C GLU A 187 -37.14 -6.51 -17.04
N GLU A 188 -37.35 -5.24 -16.68
CA GLU A 188 -37.31 -4.13 -17.63
C GLU A 188 -35.92 -3.97 -18.27
N ILE A 189 -34.85 -4.08 -17.47
CA ILE A 189 -33.48 -4.02 -17.97
C ILE A 189 -33.17 -5.21 -18.87
N GLU A 190 -33.56 -6.43 -18.48
CA GLU A 190 -33.38 -7.64 -19.29
C GLU A 190 -34.06 -7.54 -20.66
N LEU A 191 -35.27 -6.97 -20.71
CA LEU A 191 -36.00 -6.70 -21.96
C LEU A 191 -35.24 -5.77 -22.91
N MET A 192 -34.32 -4.94 -22.41
CA MET A 192 -33.51 -4.07 -23.27
C MET A 192 -32.48 -4.83 -24.11
N GLY A 193 -32.08 -6.06 -23.74
CA GLY A 193 -31.37 -7.07 -24.57
C GLY A 193 -29.96 -6.75 -25.09
N HIS A 194 -29.70 -5.54 -25.56
CA HIS A 194 -28.45 -5.10 -26.20
C HIS A 194 -27.67 -4.08 -25.36
N THR A 195 -28.15 -3.74 -24.17
CA THR A 195 -27.48 -2.77 -23.30
C THR A 195 -26.41 -3.45 -22.44
N ALA A 196 -25.39 -2.70 -22.03
CA ALA A 196 -24.40 -3.25 -21.10
C ALA A 196 -25.01 -3.64 -19.75
N ALA A 197 -26.08 -2.95 -19.31
CA ALA A 197 -26.80 -3.27 -18.10
C ALA A 197 -27.52 -4.63 -18.20
N SER A 198 -28.22 -4.90 -19.32
CA SER A 198 -28.91 -6.18 -19.54
C SER A 198 -27.95 -7.35 -19.62
N VAL A 199 -26.80 -7.18 -20.30
CA VAL A 199 -25.77 -8.23 -20.38
C VAL A 199 -25.05 -8.44 -19.05
N ALA A 200 -24.82 -7.38 -18.26
CA ALA A 200 -24.22 -7.50 -16.93
C ALA A 200 -25.12 -8.29 -15.96
N LEU A 201 -26.44 -8.12 -16.07
CA LEU A 201 -27.40 -8.94 -15.33
C LEU A 201 -27.41 -10.39 -15.85
N ALA A 202 -27.33 -10.57 -17.18
CA ALA A 202 -27.28 -11.88 -17.83
C ALA A 202 -25.87 -12.50 -17.93
N SER A 203 -24.98 -12.27 -16.95
CA SER A 203 -23.53 -12.57 -17.06
C SER A 203 -23.17 -14.04 -17.33
N GLU A 204 -24.13 -14.97 -17.23
CA GLU A 204 -23.98 -16.39 -17.61
C GLU A 204 -24.29 -16.70 -19.09
N CYS A 205 -24.88 -15.78 -19.86
CA CYS A 205 -25.47 -16.10 -21.17
C CYS A 205 -24.54 -15.92 -22.39
N GLY A 206 -23.29 -15.48 -22.21
CA GLY A 206 -22.35 -15.33 -23.34
C GLY A 206 -22.77 -14.33 -24.41
N ILE A 207 -23.65 -13.37 -24.05
CA ILE A 207 -24.19 -12.36 -24.96
C ILE A 207 -23.10 -11.33 -25.27
N SER A 208 -22.86 -11.07 -26.56
CA SER A 208 -21.90 -10.06 -26.99
C SER A 208 -22.44 -8.67 -26.71
N LEU A 209 -21.66 -7.85 -25.99
CA LEU A 209 -21.91 -6.42 -25.85
C LEU A 209 -21.72 -5.75 -27.21
N ASP A 210 -22.81 -5.35 -27.86
CA ASP A 210 -22.77 -4.55 -29.08
C ASP A 210 -23.21 -3.12 -28.78
N GLY A 211 -22.32 -2.15 -28.96
CA GLY A 211 -22.61 -0.72 -28.77
C GLY A 211 -21.66 0.03 -27.83
N ARG A 212 -21.95 1.33 -27.64
CA ARG A 212 -21.21 2.22 -26.73
C ARG A 212 -21.94 2.32 -25.40
N TYR A 213 -21.22 2.13 -24.31
CA TYR A 213 -21.74 2.27 -22.95
C TYR A 213 -20.85 3.20 -22.14
N SER A 214 -21.47 3.90 -21.19
CA SER A 214 -20.77 4.78 -20.25
C SER A 214 -20.33 3.98 -19.04
N VAL A 215 -19.07 4.14 -18.65
CA VAL A 215 -18.52 3.60 -17.40
C VAL A 215 -18.14 4.78 -16.52
N LEU A 216 -18.64 4.77 -15.28
CA LEU A 216 -18.28 5.74 -14.26
C LEU A 216 -17.40 5.05 -13.22
N CYS A 217 -16.17 5.52 -13.04
CA CYS A 217 -15.30 5.11 -11.96
C CYS A 217 -15.52 6.07 -10.78
N LEU A 218 -15.96 5.55 -9.62
CA LEU A 218 -16.20 6.39 -8.44
C LEU A 218 -14.91 7.03 -7.90
N GLU A 219 -13.75 6.44 -8.16
CA GLU A 219 -12.46 7.01 -7.75
C GLU A 219 -12.05 8.22 -8.62
N ASP A 220 -12.58 8.29 -9.85
CA ASP A 220 -12.26 9.35 -10.81
C ASP A 220 -13.29 10.50 -10.77
N THR A 221 -14.35 10.39 -9.97
CA THR A 221 -15.31 11.47 -9.79
C THR A 221 -14.83 12.48 -8.76
N ARG A 222 -15.16 13.76 -8.97
CA ARG A 222 -14.97 14.78 -7.94
C ARG A 222 -16.14 14.68 -6.95
N PRO A 223 -15.90 14.35 -5.68
CA PRO A 223 -16.95 14.30 -4.68
C PRO A 223 -17.51 15.70 -4.42
N TYR A 224 -18.76 15.76 -3.98
CA TYR A 224 -19.31 17.01 -3.44
C TYR A 224 -18.55 17.39 -2.16
N ASP A 225 -18.04 18.63 -2.12
CA ASP A 225 -17.18 19.14 -1.05
C ASP A 225 -17.93 20.01 -0.03
N GLY A 226 -19.24 20.21 -0.20
CA GLY A 226 -20.08 20.96 0.72
C GLY A 226 -20.69 20.11 1.85
N ASP A 227 -21.45 20.78 2.71
CA ASP A 227 -22.09 20.15 3.85
C ASP A 227 -23.38 19.39 3.48
N TYR A 228 -23.77 18.49 4.39
CA TYR A 228 -24.99 17.70 4.31
C TYR A 228 -25.69 17.67 5.68
N ASN A 229 -26.98 17.37 5.68
CA ASN A 229 -27.75 17.29 6.92
C ASN A 229 -27.39 16.00 7.68
N ARG A 230 -26.61 16.14 8.77
CA ARG A 230 -26.20 15.00 9.61
C ARG A 230 -27.34 14.34 10.38
N GLY A 231 -28.43 15.07 10.62
CA GLY A 231 -29.61 14.54 11.30
C GLY A 231 -30.58 13.82 10.35
N ASP A 232 -30.37 13.94 9.04
CA ASP A 232 -31.23 13.34 8.04
C ASP A 232 -30.78 11.90 7.71
N PRO A 233 -31.67 10.89 7.78
CA PRO A 233 -31.33 9.50 7.48
C PRO A 233 -30.90 9.23 6.05
N GLN A 234 -31.21 10.13 5.10
CA GLN A 234 -30.80 10.06 3.69
C GLN A 234 -29.65 11.02 3.38
N ARG A 235 -29.13 11.75 4.38
CA ARG A 235 -27.97 12.64 4.28
C ARG A 235 -28.07 13.65 3.14
N MET A 236 -29.25 14.26 3.00
CA MET A 236 -29.51 15.28 1.99
C MET A 236 -28.44 16.38 2.00
N LEU A 237 -27.98 16.78 0.81
CA LEU A 237 -26.98 17.82 0.63
C LEU A 237 -27.54 19.19 1.02
N LEU A 238 -26.76 20.00 1.75
CA LEU A 238 -27.14 21.37 2.11
C LEU A 238 -26.81 22.32 0.96
N LEU A 239 -27.67 22.29 -0.06
CA LEU A 239 -27.57 23.18 -1.21
C LEU A 239 -28.36 24.47 -0.95
N PRO A 240 -27.78 25.66 -1.23
CA PRO A 240 -28.44 26.93 -0.98
C PRO A 240 -29.60 27.12 -1.97
N ASN A 241 -30.81 27.30 -1.48
CA ASN A 241 -31.97 27.52 -2.33
C ASN A 241 -31.78 28.74 -3.24
N PRO A 242 -32.23 28.67 -4.51
CA PRO A 242 -32.14 29.81 -5.40
C PRO A 242 -33.01 30.96 -4.86
N THR A 243 -32.52 32.18 -5.04
CA THR A 243 -33.22 33.40 -4.63
C THR A 243 -33.39 34.33 -5.82
N LEU A 244 -34.57 34.92 -5.92
CA LEU A 244 -34.85 36.02 -6.85
C LEU A 244 -34.17 37.31 -6.35
N PRO A 245 -34.00 38.35 -7.19
CA PRO A 245 -33.41 39.63 -6.77
C PRO A 245 -34.13 40.31 -5.59
N ASN A 246 -35.39 39.96 -5.35
CA ASN A 246 -36.18 40.44 -4.21
C ASN A 246 -35.98 39.61 -2.92
N GLY A 247 -35.09 38.60 -2.94
CA GLY A 247 -34.81 37.71 -1.81
C GLY A 247 -35.76 36.51 -1.67
N ASN A 248 -36.84 36.44 -2.46
CA ASN A 248 -37.80 35.35 -2.37
C ASN A 248 -37.35 34.12 -3.17
N SER A 249 -37.76 32.93 -2.74
CA SER A 249 -37.58 31.72 -3.54
C SER A 249 -38.40 31.79 -4.84
N PRO A 250 -37.87 31.32 -5.97
CA PRO A 250 -38.61 31.22 -7.22
C PRO A 250 -39.92 30.43 -7.04
N PRO A 251 -41.07 30.94 -7.53
CA PRO A 251 -42.32 30.19 -7.53
C PRO A 251 -42.16 28.86 -8.26
N GLY A 252 -42.59 27.77 -7.63
CA GLY A 252 -42.48 26.41 -8.18
C GLY A 252 -41.17 25.68 -7.87
N PHE A 253 -40.22 26.29 -7.13
CA PHE A 253 -39.05 25.56 -6.65
C PHE A 253 -39.46 24.54 -5.57
N ILE A 254 -39.23 23.26 -5.86
CA ILE A 254 -39.59 22.12 -4.98
C ILE A 254 -38.37 21.38 -4.40
N GLY A 255 -37.16 21.88 -4.63
CA GLY A 255 -35.91 21.30 -4.15
C GLY A 255 -34.99 20.81 -5.27
N TYR A 256 -33.84 20.28 -4.87
CA TYR A 256 -32.83 19.73 -5.78
C TYR A 256 -33.06 18.25 -6.06
N ALA A 257 -32.99 17.85 -7.34
CA ALA A 257 -33.22 16.46 -7.76
C ALA A 257 -32.29 15.44 -7.07
N VAL A 258 -31.03 15.81 -6.81
CA VAL A 258 -30.07 14.95 -6.08
C VAL A 258 -30.56 14.58 -4.68
N ASN A 259 -31.34 15.44 -4.04
CA ASN A 259 -31.92 15.21 -2.72
C ASN A 259 -33.30 14.51 -2.77
N MET A 260 -33.77 14.14 -3.97
CA MET A 260 -35.04 13.41 -4.16
C MET A 260 -34.81 11.92 -4.49
N ILE A 261 -33.55 11.51 -4.63
CA ILE A 261 -33.17 10.13 -4.87
C ILE A 261 -32.94 9.46 -3.53
N TYR A 262 -33.72 8.41 -3.24
CA TYR A 262 -33.55 7.61 -2.05
C TYR A 262 -32.50 6.52 -2.30
N LEU A 263 -31.46 6.51 -1.46
CA LEU A 263 -30.39 5.53 -1.54
C LEU A 263 -30.64 4.38 -0.57
N ASP A 264 -30.28 3.18 -1.02
CA ASP A 264 -30.22 2.01 -0.15
C ASP A 264 -29.24 2.26 1.00
N ALA A 265 -29.62 1.85 2.21
CA ALA A 265 -28.85 2.10 3.42
C ALA A 265 -27.41 1.54 3.33
N ASN A 266 -27.20 0.47 2.56
CA ASN A 266 -25.88 -0.14 2.36
C ASN A 266 -24.95 0.74 1.52
N HIS A 267 -25.49 1.61 0.67
CA HIS A 267 -24.72 2.49 -0.23
C HIS A 267 -24.60 3.92 0.30
N LEU A 268 -25.38 4.31 1.31
CA LEU A 268 -25.39 5.66 1.88
C LEU A 268 -24.06 6.06 2.56
N TYR A 269 -23.25 5.07 2.94
CA TYR A 269 -21.96 5.26 3.61
C TYR A 269 -20.77 4.84 2.74
N THR A 270 -20.98 4.59 1.45
CA THR A 270 -19.90 4.23 0.54
C THR A 270 -18.83 5.33 0.50
N ARG A 271 -17.58 4.90 0.48
CA ARG A 271 -16.40 5.77 0.43
C ARG A 271 -15.46 5.24 -0.63
N THR A 272 -14.81 6.15 -1.31
CA THR A 272 -13.71 5.84 -2.21
C THR A 272 -12.48 5.42 -1.41
N SER A 273 -11.51 4.81 -2.07
CA SER A 273 -10.24 4.36 -1.47
C SER A 273 -9.47 5.50 -0.78
N GLY A 274 -9.57 6.72 -1.33
CA GLY A 274 -9.02 7.95 -0.74
C GLY A 274 -9.79 8.46 0.50
N GLY A 275 -10.85 7.77 0.92
CA GLY A 275 -11.69 8.16 2.05
C GLY A 275 -12.68 9.28 1.73
N SER A 276 -12.68 9.81 0.52
CA SER A 276 -13.72 10.71 0.03
C SER A 276 -15.05 9.98 -0.04
N ARG A 277 -16.13 10.68 0.24
CA ARG A 277 -17.48 10.10 0.14
C ARG A 277 -17.93 10.24 -1.30
N SER A 278 -18.31 9.12 -1.91
CA SER A 278 -18.87 9.05 -3.27
C SER A 278 -20.33 9.48 -3.27
#